data_AF-A0A7W6RUJ7-F1
#
_entry.id   AF-A0A7W6RUJ7-F1
#
_cell.length_a   1.000
_cell.length_b   1.000
_cell.length_c   1.000
_cell.angle_alpha   90.00
_cell.angle_beta   90.00
_cell.angle_gamma   90.00
#
_symmetry.space_group_name_H-M   'P 1'
#
loop_
_entity.id
_entity.type
_entity.pdbx_description
1 polymer ?
#
loop_
_entity_poly.entity_id
_entity_poly.type
_entity_poly.pdbx_seq_one_letter_code
_entity_poly.pdbx_strand_id
1 'polypeptide(L)' 'MQIDPMITHTMPLEDINKGFELMHSGQSIRGVVIY' A
#
# COMPACT_ATOMS: atom_id res chain seq x y z
N MET A 1 -13.28 -14.55 1.78
CA MET A 1 -13.24 -13.31 0.98
C MET A 1 -11.86 -13.18 0.36
N GLN A 2 -11.76 -12.87 -0.94
CA GLN A 2 -10.46 -12.66 -1.60
C GLN A 2 -10.03 -11.22 -1.37
N ILE A 3 -8.85 -11.03 -0.80
CA ILE A 3 -8.31 -9.72 -0.39
C ILE A 3 -7.39 -9.10 -1.44
N ASP A 4 -6.87 -9.94 -2.34
CA ASP A 4 -5.96 -9.55 -3.42
C ASP A 4 -6.57 -8.55 -4.41
N PRO A 5 -7.86 -8.64 -4.81
CA PRO A 5 -8.47 -7.66 -5.72
C PRO A 5 -8.55 -6.24 -5.16
N MET A 6 -8.36 -6.06 -3.85
CA MET A 6 -8.37 -4.75 -3.20
C MET A 6 -6.98 -4.12 -3.10
N ILE A 7 -5.92 -4.84 -3.49
CA ILE A 7 -4.55 -4.33 -3.44
C ILE A 7 -4.38 -3.33 -4.58
N THR A 8 -4.06 -2.09 -4.22
CA THR A 8 -3.83 -0.99 -5.16
C THR A 8 -2.35 -0.66 -5.33
N HIS A 9 -1.53 -0.99 -4.33
CA HIS A 9 -0.13 -0.63 -4.29
C HIS A 9 0.69 -1.77 -3.68
N THR A 10 1.88 -2.00 -4.22
CA THR A 10 2.91 -2.85 -3.62
C THR A 10 4.20 -2.04 -3.56
N MET A 11 4.99 -2.22 -2.49
CA MET A 11 6.25 -1.49 -2.31
C MET A 11 7.23 -2.27 -1.43
N PRO A 12 8.55 -2.05 -1.59
CA PRO A 12 9.54 -2.61 -0.67
C PRO A 12 9.48 -1.89 0.69
N LEU A 13 10.06 -2.51 1.73
CA LEU A 13 10.08 -1.94 3.09
C LEU A 13 10.76 -0.57 3.18
N GLU A 14 11.78 -0.33 2.36
CA GLU A 14 12.48 0.97 2.29
C GLU A 14 11.56 2.14 1.91
N ASP A 15 10.45 1.87 1.20
CA ASP A 15 9.48 2.86 0.74
C ASP A 15 8.29 3.05 1.69
N ILE A 16 8.35 2.52 2.92
CA ILE A 16 7.20 2.51 3.85
C ILE A 16 6.62 3.91 4.12
N ASN A 17 7.46 4.94 4.18
CA ASN A 17 7.02 6.32 4.41
C ASN A 17 6.15 6.84 3.26
N LYS A 18 6.47 6.47 2.02
CA LYS A 18 5.64 6.80 0.84
C LYS A 18 4.27 6.10 0.93
N GLY A 19 4.23 4.88 1.46
CA GLY A 19 2.97 4.19 1.76
C GLY A 19 2.08 4.97 2.74
N PHE A 20 2.67 5.55 3.78
CA PHE A 20 1.94 6.39 4.74
C PHE A 20 1.46 7.70 4.12
N GLU A 21 2.24 8.34 3.25
CA GLU A 21 1.80 9.54 2.52
C GLU A 21 0.57 9.25 1.66
N LEU A 22 0.59 8.16 0.89
CA LEU A 22 -0.53 7.74 0.04
C LEU A 22 -1.81 7.44 0.84
N MET A 23 -1.66 6.91 2.07
CA MET A 23 -2.77 6.68 2.99
C MET A 23 -3.37 8.01 3.48
N HIS A 24 -2.53 8.95 3.89
CA HIS A 24 -2.99 10.26 4.38
C HIS A 24 -3.61 11.12 3.27
N SER A 25 -3.12 11.00 2.03
CA SER A 25 -3.68 11.71 0.88
C SER A 25 -4.92 11.04 0.29
N GLY A 26 -5.37 9.90 0.81
CA GLY A 26 -6.49 9.13 0.28
C GLY A 26 -6.24 8.49 -1.08
N GLN A 27 -4.98 8.32 -1.49
CA GLN A 27 -4.59 7.75 -2.78
C GLN A 27 -4.33 6.24 -2.71
N SER A 28 -4.29 5.65 -1.51
CA SER A 28 -4.20 4.20 -1.31
C SER A 28 -5.47 3.66 -0.66
N ILE A 29 -6.06 2.64 -1.29
CA ILE A 29 -7.13 1.83 -0.69
C ILE A 29 -6.49 0.72 0.16
N ARG A 30 -5.49 0.05 -0.41
CA ARG A 30 -4.69 -0.98 0.29
C ARG A 30 -3.31 -1.12 -0.34
N GLY A 31 -2.28 -1.08 0.52
CA GLY A 31 -0.89 -1.32 0.16
C GLY A 31 -0.37 -2.62 0.77
N VAL A 32 0.55 -3.31 0.09
CA VAL A 32 1.28 -4.47 0.62
C VAL A 32 2.77 -4.20 0.57
N VAL A 33 3.46 -4.52 1.67
CA VAL A 33 4.92 -4.42 1.78
C VAL A 33 5.52 -5.78 1.47
N ILE A 34 6.52 -5.80 0.58
CA ILE A 34 7.25 -7.00 0.17
C ILE A 34 8.67 -6.93 0.74
N TYR A 35 9.19 -8.07 1.22
CA TYR A 35 10.53 -8.23 1.78
C TYR A 35 11.51 -8.88 0.79
#